data_AF-A0A0C9Q328-F1
#
_entry.id   AF-A0A0C9Q328-F1
#
_cell.length_a   1.000
_cell.length_b   1.000
_cell.length_c   1.000
_cell.angle_alpha   90.00
_cell.angle_beta   90.00
_cell.angle_gamma   90.00
#
_symmetry.space_group_name_H-M   'P 1'
#
loop_
_entity.id
_entity.type
_entity.pdbx_description
1 polymer ?
#
loop_
_entity_poly.entity_id
_entity_poly.type
_entity_poly.pdbx_seq_one_letter_code
_entity_poly.pdbx_strand_id
1 'polypeptide(L)'
;MKGMAENFVMSPIGISMVTAMASFGAGGDTKNQMRKSLAMPEDETMAKSGIKSLIDQSNDIKGVELKMANKIFTTTGVDMKPEFKEVTEKTFDSIAQSMDFTKPEAAETINTWAAEMTNNKIQNLMKPDDIKDASMVLANAVYFKGKWAKPFAKEMTTTKPFNLNEKTTKDVMMMSKMDRMLYGEIPSINSKFIEIPYERSEESPGMRVNMYLIVPNELNDGLRNLENKIESLDLETARGHVGMRDVMLQMPKFKMESTTDLKPAMEEMGMTDMFSDKADFKGITDAPPLKIGKAMQKAMIDVNEEGSEAAAVTSMVAVPMSMPMPPEDPVIMTVDRPFYFAIIMVNDQLEGGVSKSVLFSGRIANPEY
;
A
#
# COMPACT_ATOMS: atom_id res chain seq x y z
N MET A 1 2.37 24.49 -19.18
CA MET A 1 3.13 24.15 -17.97
C MET A 1 2.73 22.75 -17.56
N LYS A 2 3.59 21.74 -17.73
CA LYS A 2 3.34 20.43 -17.13
C LYS A 2 3.49 20.62 -15.62
N GLY A 3 2.43 20.37 -14.84
CA GLY A 3 2.46 20.49 -13.39
C GLY A 3 3.53 19.57 -12.79
N MET A 4 4.07 19.95 -11.62
CA MET A 4 4.92 19.05 -10.85
C MET A 4 4.12 17.78 -10.54
N ALA A 5 4.75 16.61 -10.65
CA ALA A 5 4.12 15.36 -10.22
C ALA A 5 3.72 15.50 -8.74
N GLU A 6 2.52 15.07 -8.40
CA GLU A 6 2.07 15.07 -7.01
C GLU A 6 2.47 13.76 -6.32
N ASN A 7 2.71 13.87 -5.02
CA ASN A 7 2.82 12.74 -4.12
C ASN A 7 1.57 11.85 -4.21
N PHE A 8 1.76 10.54 -4.25
CA PHE A 8 0.65 9.59 -4.31
C PHE A 8 0.99 8.31 -3.56
N VAL A 9 0.04 7.79 -2.79
CA VAL A 9 0.13 6.49 -2.11
C VAL A 9 -1.18 5.73 -2.26
N MET A 10 -1.08 4.41 -2.42
CA MET A 10 -2.22 3.51 -2.40
C MET A 10 -1.86 2.19 -1.71
N SER A 11 -2.89 1.45 -1.31
CA SER A 11 -2.76 0.05 -0.86
C SER A 11 -3.45 -0.88 -1.86
N PRO A 12 -2.69 -1.54 -2.75
CA PRO A 12 -3.26 -2.47 -3.73
C PRO A 12 -3.99 -3.64 -3.07
N ILE A 13 -3.44 -4.18 -1.98
CA ILE A 13 -4.07 -5.28 -1.24
C ILE A 13 -5.41 -4.85 -0.63
N GLY A 14 -5.52 -3.63 -0.08
CA GLY A 14 -6.77 -3.12 0.47
C GLY A 14 -7.85 -2.93 -0.60
N ILE A 15 -7.48 -2.39 -1.77
CA ILE A 15 -8.38 -2.28 -2.94
C ILE A 15 -8.85 -3.68 -3.37
N SER A 16 -7.93 -4.63 -3.44
CA SER A 16 -8.22 -6.01 -3.85
C SER A 16 -9.20 -6.67 -2.87
N MET A 17 -9.00 -6.50 -1.56
CA MET A 17 -9.87 -7.08 -0.52
C MET A 17 -11.30 -6.52 -0.59
N VAL A 18 -11.49 -5.20 -0.66
CA VAL A 18 -12.84 -4.62 -0.70
C VAL A 18 -13.57 -4.95 -2.01
N THR A 19 -12.84 -5.02 -3.12
CA THR A 19 -13.40 -5.42 -4.42
C THR A 19 -13.77 -6.90 -4.43
N ALA A 20 -12.91 -7.76 -3.87
CA ALA A 20 -13.19 -9.19 -3.73
C ALA A 20 -14.43 -9.43 -2.86
N MET A 21 -14.58 -8.68 -1.75
CA MET A 21 -15.78 -8.72 -0.89
C MET A 21 -17.05 -8.46 -1.69
N ALA A 22 -17.07 -7.40 -2.50
CA ALA A 22 -18.21 -7.07 -3.34
C ALA A 22 -18.47 -8.14 -4.42
N SER A 23 -17.41 -8.80 -4.94
CA SER A 23 -17.54 -9.85 -5.96
C SER A 23 -18.31 -11.10 -5.49
N PHE A 24 -18.31 -11.39 -4.18
CA PHE A 24 -19.11 -12.48 -3.61
C PHE A 24 -20.62 -12.20 -3.60
N GLY A 25 -20.99 -10.92 -3.66
CA GLY A 25 -22.38 -10.49 -3.82
C GLY A 25 -22.81 -10.33 -5.28
N ALA A 26 -21.87 -10.44 -6.23
CA ALA A 26 -22.09 -10.20 -7.65
C ALA A 26 -22.55 -11.47 -8.39
N GLY A 27 -23.35 -11.28 -9.44
CA GLY A 27 -23.78 -12.29 -10.41
C GLY A 27 -23.35 -11.97 -11.84
N GLY A 28 -23.57 -12.91 -12.75
CA GLY A 28 -23.41 -12.73 -14.20
C GLY A 28 -22.09 -12.08 -14.63
N ASP A 29 -22.18 -11.16 -15.60
CA ASP A 29 -21.02 -10.45 -16.16
C ASP A 29 -20.35 -9.52 -15.13
N THR A 30 -21.12 -8.97 -14.19
CA THR A 30 -20.56 -8.15 -13.09
C THR A 30 -19.55 -8.96 -12.29
N LYS A 31 -19.91 -10.19 -11.88
CA LYS A 31 -18.99 -11.10 -11.18
C LYS A 31 -17.77 -11.44 -12.03
N ASN A 32 -17.98 -11.77 -13.31
CA ASN A 32 -16.90 -12.16 -14.22
C ASN A 32 -15.87 -11.05 -14.42
N GLN A 33 -16.33 -9.80 -14.63
CA GLN A 33 -15.46 -8.64 -14.79
C GLN A 33 -14.61 -8.41 -13.52
N MET A 34 -15.23 -8.45 -12.35
CA MET A 34 -14.54 -8.25 -11.07
C MET A 34 -13.50 -9.35 -10.80
N ARG A 35 -13.89 -10.62 -10.89
CA ARG A 35 -13.00 -11.76 -10.58
C ARG A 35 -11.84 -11.86 -11.57
N LYS A 36 -12.09 -11.59 -12.86
CA LYS A 36 -11.03 -11.55 -13.88
C LYS A 36 -10.01 -10.46 -13.59
N SER A 37 -10.46 -9.25 -13.25
CA SER A 37 -9.58 -8.11 -12.95
C SER A 37 -8.74 -8.33 -11.70
N LEU A 38 -9.28 -9.06 -10.72
CA LEU A 38 -8.59 -9.46 -9.50
C LEU A 38 -7.72 -10.72 -9.66
N ALA A 39 -7.71 -11.34 -10.84
CA ALA A 39 -7.09 -12.65 -11.08
C ALA A 39 -7.52 -13.71 -10.04
N MET A 40 -8.79 -13.66 -9.61
CA MET A 40 -9.31 -14.57 -8.59
C MET A 40 -9.45 -15.99 -9.15
N PRO A 41 -9.12 -17.03 -8.36
CA PRO A 41 -9.41 -18.41 -8.72
C PRO A 41 -10.90 -18.62 -9.04
N GLU A 42 -11.21 -19.48 -10.00
CA GLU A 42 -12.61 -19.84 -10.27
C GLU A 42 -13.23 -20.63 -9.11
N ASP A 43 -12.43 -21.45 -8.42
CA ASP A 43 -12.87 -22.20 -7.25
C ASP A 43 -13.17 -21.27 -6.06
N GLU A 44 -14.42 -21.28 -5.59
CA GLU A 44 -14.86 -20.40 -4.50
C GLU A 44 -14.23 -20.73 -3.15
N THR A 45 -13.88 -22.00 -2.91
CA THR A 45 -13.26 -22.40 -1.65
C THR A 45 -11.83 -21.88 -1.59
N MET A 46 -11.08 -22.02 -2.68
CA MET A 46 -9.73 -21.48 -2.85
C MET A 46 -9.71 -19.95 -2.81
N ALA A 47 -10.70 -19.30 -3.44
CA ALA A 47 -10.83 -17.85 -3.39
C ALA A 47 -11.07 -17.37 -1.94
N LYS A 48 -12.01 -17.97 -1.21
CA LYS A 48 -12.30 -17.63 0.19
C LYS A 48 -11.10 -17.88 1.10
N SER A 49 -10.46 -19.05 0.99
CA SER A 49 -9.32 -19.39 1.84
C SER A 49 -8.11 -18.51 1.56
N GLY A 50 -7.82 -18.19 0.29
CA GLY A 50 -6.77 -17.28 -0.10
C GLY A 50 -6.98 -15.88 0.46
N ILE A 51 -8.20 -15.34 0.34
CA ILE A 51 -8.54 -14.01 0.89
C ILE A 51 -8.45 -14.00 2.41
N LYS A 52 -9.03 -14.99 3.09
CA LYS A 52 -8.96 -15.08 4.56
C LYS A 52 -7.50 -15.16 5.02
N SER A 53 -6.68 -15.97 4.34
CA SER A 53 -5.24 -16.04 4.62
C SER A 53 -4.53 -14.70 4.43
N LEU A 54 -4.85 -13.93 3.39
CA LEU A 54 -4.28 -12.59 3.19
C LEU A 54 -4.70 -11.61 4.29
N ILE A 55 -5.95 -11.68 4.75
CA ILE A 55 -6.48 -10.83 5.83
C ILE A 55 -5.81 -11.19 7.15
N ASP A 56 -5.75 -12.48 7.49
CA ASP A 56 -5.11 -12.96 8.71
C ASP A 56 -3.63 -12.58 8.74
N GLN A 57 -2.90 -12.80 7.63
CA GLN A 57 -1.50 -12.38 7.50
C GLN A 57 -1.33 -10.86 7.68
N SER A 58 -2.24 -10.06 7.11
CA SER A 58 -2.17 -8.59 7.23
C SER A 58 -2.48 -8.10 8.64
N ASN A 59 -3.38 -8.77 9.37
CA ASN A 59 -3.72 -8.44 10.75
C ASN A 59 -2.64 -8.90 11.74
N ASP A 60 -1.92 -9.97 11.42
CA ASP A 60 -0.90 -10.56 12.28
C ASP A 60 0.51 -10.03 12.04
N ILE A 61 0.71 -9.07 11.12
CA ILE A 61 2.03 -8.45 10.94
C ILE A 61 2.47 -7.78 12.24
N LYS A 62 3.43 -8.39 12.92
CA LYS A 62 4.08 -7.86 14.12
C LYS A 62 5.32 -7.05 13.73
N GLY A 63 5.71 -6.08 14.56
CA GLY A 63 6.86 -5.19 14.31
C GLY A 63 6.54 -3.94 13.49
N VAL A 64 5.32 -3.85 12.94
CA VAL A 64 4.78 -2.65 12.29
C VAL A 64 3.37 -2.36 12.79
N GLU A 65 2.96 -1.10 12.75
CA GLU A 65 1.58 -0.68 12.93
C GLU A 65 0.91 -0.62 11.56
N LEU A 66 0.26 -1.72 11.18
CA LEU A 66 -0.65 -1.77 10.03
C LEU A 66 -2.09 -1.72 10.53
N LYS A 67 -2.85 -0.73 10.09
CA LYS A 67 -4.30 -0.65 10.29
C LYS A 67 -4.96 -0.65 8.93
N MET A 68 -5.74 -1.69 8.64
CA MET A 68 -6.43 -1.84 7.37
C MET A 68 -7.87 -2.22 7.65
N ALA A 69 -8.79 -1.49 7.03
CA ALA A 69 -10.21 -1.69 7.21
C ALA A 69 -10.92 -1.63 5.87
N ASN A 70 -11.78 -2.61 5.63
CA ASN A 70 -12.60 -2.74 4.43
C ASN A 70 -14.05 -2.83 4.85
N LYS A 71 -14.93 -2.06 4.23
CA LYS A 71 -16.37 -2.15 4.50
C LYS A 71 -17.21 -1.80 3.29
N ILE A 72 -18.32 -2.50 3.17
CA ILE A 72 -19.37 -2.20 2.21
C ILE A 72 -20.51 -1.53 2.96
N PHE A 73 -20.93 -0.39 2.43
CA PHE A 73 -22.13 0.31 2.89
C PHE A 73 -23.21 0.22 1.81
N THR A 74 -24.44 -0.05 2.20
CA THR A 74 -25.58 -0.12 1.28
C THR A 74 -26.65 0.88 1.67
N THR A 75 -27.52 1.24 0.73
CA THR A 75 -28.69 2.07 1.03
C THR A 75 -29.64 1.38 2.01
N THR A 76 -30.54 2.14 2.64
CA THR A 76 -31.62 1.60 3.46
C THR A 76 -32.59 0.74 2.63
N GLY A 77 -33.33 -0.15 3.30
CA GLY A 77 -34.30 -1.04 2.66
C GLY A 77 -33.69 -2.29 2.02
N VAL A 78 -32.38 -2.48 2.14
CA VAL A 78 -31.67 -3.69 1.72
C VAL A 78 -31.85 -4.78 2.77
N ASP A 79 -32.63 -5.82 2.43
CA ASP A 79 -32.64 -7.07 3.18
C ASP A 79 -31.49 -7.96 2.67
N MET A 80 -30.39 -7.94 3.41
CA MET A 80 -29.15 -8.57 3.00
C MET A 80 -29.18 -10.08 3.28
N LYS A 81 -28.93 -10.86 2.24
CA LYS A 81 -29.00 -12.32 2.25
C LYS A 81 -28.04 -12.93 3.30
N PRO A 82 -28.47 -13.97 4.04
CA PRO A 82 -27.64 -14.62 5.06
C PRO A 82 -26.29 -15.10 4.51
N GLU A 83 -26.26 -15.62 3.29
CA GLU A 83 -25.05 -16.14 2.66
C GLU A 83 -24.00 -15.04 2.44
N PHE A 84 -24.44 -13.84 2.07
CA PHE A 84 -23.53 -12.72 1.88
C PHE A 84 -23.00 -12.19 3.23
N LYS A 85 -23.87 -12.06 4.24
CA LYS A 85 -23.46 -11.70 5.61
C LYS A 85 -22.43 -12.69 6.16
N GLU A 86 -22.69 -13.99 5.99
CA GLU A 86 -21.80 -15.04 6.46
C GLU A 86 -20.41 -14.94 5.80
N VAL A 87 -20.36 -14.70 4.49
CA VAL A 87 -19.07 -14.53 3.78
C VAL A 87 -18.35 -13.26 4.25
N THR A 88 -19.03 -12.12 4.37
CA THR A 88 -18.39 -10.88 4.81
C THR A 88 -17.86 -11.00 6.25
N GLU A 89 -18.62 -11.64 7.14
CA GLU A 89 -18.23 -11.87 8.53
C GLU A 89 -17.08 -12.87 8.65
N LYS A 90 -17.20 -14.06 8.06
CA LYS A 90 -16.24 -15.15 8.28
C LYS A 90 -14.97 -15.05 7.44
N THR A 91 -15.06 -14.47 6.24
CA THR A 91 -13.92 -14.37 5.32
C THR A 91 -13.24 -13.02 5.41
N PHE A 92 -13.99 -11.94 5.63
CA PHE A 92 -13.44 -10.58 5.58
C PHE A 92 -13.37 -9.86 6.93
N ASP A 93 -13.83 -10.49 8.01
CA ASP A 93 -13.93 -9.90 9.34
C ASP A 93 -14.65 -8.52 9.31
N SER A 94 -15.63 -8.38 8.42
CA SER A 94 -16.34 -7.13 8.16
C SER A 94 -17.84 -7.35 8.05
N ILE A 95 -18.62 -6.55 8.76
CA ILE A 95 -20.08 -6.57 8.69
C ILE A 95 -20.50 -5.44 7.76
N ALA A 96 -21.14 -5.79 6.64
CA ALA A 96 -21.74 -4.81 5.75
C ALA A 96 -22.90 -4.07 6.45
N GLN A 97 -23.01 -2.76 6.21
CA GLN A 97 -23.93 -1.90 6.96
C GLN A 97 -24.87 -1.12 6.03
N SER A 98 -26.16 -1.20 6.30
CA SER A 98 -27.16 -0.36 5.62
C SER A 98 -27.27 1.01 6.29
N MET A 99 -27.33 2.08 5.50
CA MET A 99 -27.52 3.45 5.96
C MET A 99 -28.23 4.31 4.91
N ASP A 100 -28.77 5.45 5.34
CA ASP A 100 -29.52 6.36 4.46
C ASP A 100 -28.57 7.38 3.82
N PHE A 101 -28.15 7.11 2.57
CA PHE A 101 -27.22 7.98 1.85
C PHE A 101 -27.79 9.36 1.46
N THR A 102 -29.11 9.57 1.59
CA THR A 102 -29.71 10.89 1.35
C THR A 102 -29.41 11.88 2.46
N LYS A 103 -29.00 11.37 3.62
CA LYS A 103 -28.69 12.15 4.81
C LYS A 103 -27.23 12.59 4.84
N PRO A 104 -26.91 13.86 5.15
CA PRO A 104 -25.53 14.33 5.24
C PRO A 104 -24.71 13.55 6.29
N GLU A 105 -25.36 13.02 7.32
CA GLU A 105 -24.75 12.23 8.41
C GLU A 105 -24.21 10.86 7.94
N ALA A 106 -24.57 10.39 6.75
CA ALA A 106 -24.06 9.13 6.23
C ALA A 106 -22.55 9.22 5.95
N ALA A 107 -22.06 10.34 5.43
CA ALA A 107 -20.62 10.54 5.24
C ALA A 107 -19.89 10.61 6.60
N GLU A 108 -20.50 11.24 7.61
CA GLU A 108 -19.96 11.27 8.97
C GLU A 108 -19.87 9.87 9.57
N THR A 109 -20.90 9.03 9.37
CA THR A 109 -20.90 7.64 9.83
C THR A 109 -19.73 6.84 9.22
N ILE A 110 -19.48 7.00 7.92
CA ILE A 110 -18.36 6.36 7.23
C ILE A 110 -17.02 6.88 7.74
N ASN A 111 -16.92 8.20 7.97
CA ASN A 111 -15.71 8.82 8.50
C ASN A 111 -15.39 8.39 9.94
N THR A 112 -16.40 8.28 10.80
CA THR A 112 -16.27 7.77 12.16
C THR A 112 -15.81 6.31 12.16
N TRP A 113 -16.41 5.46 11.31
CA TRP A 113 -15.94 4.09 11.13
C TRP A 113 -14.47 4.04 10.70
N ALA A 114 -14.06 4.84 9.71
CA ALA A 114 -12.67 4.87 9.26
C ALA A 114 -11.72 5.32 10.38
N ALA A 115 -12.11 6.31 11.17
CA ALA A 115 -11.34 6.79 12.31
C ALA A 115 -11.20 5.72 13.40
N GLU A 116 -12.29 5.08 13.80
CA GLU A 116 -12.28 4.01 14.81
C GLU A 116 -11.38 2.84 14.40
N MET A 117 -11.53 2.36 13.16
CA MET A 117 -10.75 1.22 12.66
C MET A 117 -9.26 1.52 12.48
N THR A 118 -8.90 2.80 12.40
CA THR A 118 -7.51 3.24 12.21
C THR A 118 -6.95 4.00 13.40
N ASN A 119 -7.54 3.89 14.59
CA ASN A 119 -7.09 4.61 15.79
C ASN A 119 -6.93 6.12 15.57
N ASN A 120 -7.91 6.73 14.90
CA ASN A 120 -7.99 8.14 14.50
C ASN A 120 -6.91 8.62 13.51
N LYS A 121 -6.19 7.70 12.85
CA LYS A 121 -5.18 8.05 11.84
C LYS A 121 -5.82 8.47 10.51
N ILE A 122 -6.85 7.75 10.08
CA ILE A 122 -7.60 8.05 8.86
C ILE A 122 -8.90 8.76 9.25
N GLN A 123 -9.05 10.01 8.82
CA GLN A 123 -10.26 10.80 9.00
C GLN A 123 -10.68 11.39 7.65
N ASN A 124 -11.96 11.76 7.53
CA ASN A 124 -12.49 12.41 6.33
C ASN A 124 -12.23 11.60 5.05
N LEU A 125 -12.51 10.29 5.10
CA LEU A 125 -12.46 9.38 3.95
C LEU A 125 -13.42 9.82 2.84
N MET A 126 -14.58 10.38 3.23
CA MET A 126 -15.69 10.66 2.33
C MET A 126 -16.33 12.02 2.63
N LYS A 127 -16.76 12.71 1.59
CA LYS A 127 -17.55 13.95 1.70
C LYS A 127 -19.03 13.65 1.46
N PRO A 128 -19.96 14.47 1.97
CA PRO A 128 -21.40 14.29 1.72
C PRO A 128 -21.78 14.22 0.23
N ASP A 129 -21.08 14.96 -0.63
CA ASP A 129 -21.34 14.94 -2.08
C ASP A 129 -20.90 13.62 -2.76
N ASP A 130 -20.04 12.81 -2.12
CA ASP A 130 -19.56 11.55 -2.70
C ASP A 130 -20.61 10.43 -2.67
N ILE A 131 -21.69 10.56 -1.88
CA ILE A 131 -22.64 9.47 -1.60
C ILE A 131 -24.08 9.71 -2.08
N LYS A 132 -24.40 10.91 -2.57
CA LYS A 132 -25.79 11.32 -2.87
C LYS A 132 -26.55 10.38 -3.81
N ASP A 133 -25.85 9.80 -4.79
CA ASP A 133 -26.44 8.94 -5.83
C ASP A 133 -26.04 7.46 -5.70
N ALA A 134 -25.39 7.09 -4.60
CA ALA A 134 -24.91 5.73 -4.39
C ALA A 134 -26.01 4.83 -3.81
N SER A 135 -26.18 3.62 -4.35
CA SER A 135 -26.92 2.53 -3.68
C SER A 135 -25.99 1.60 -2.88
N MET A 136 -24.70 1.61 -3.23
CA MET A 136 -23.65 0.86 -2.56
C MET A 136 -22.33 1.64 -2.63
N VAL A 137 -21.56 1.60 -1.54
CA VAL A 137 -20.27 2.27 -1.39
C VAL A 137 -19.23 1.26 -0.91
N LEU A 138 -18.10 1.19 -1.60
CA LEU A 138 -16.92 0.43 -1.16
C LEU A 138 -15.97 1.39 -0.45
N ALA A 139 -15.58 1.07 0.78
CA ALA A 139 -14.69 1.91 1.58
C ALA A 139 -13.48 1.11 2.06
N ASN A 140 -12.29 1.63 1.78
CA ASN A 140 -11.03 1.14 2.31
C ASN A 140 -10.28 2.27 3.04
N ALA A 141 -9.90 2.03 4.29
CA ALA A 141 -9.08 2.93 5.09
C ALA A 141 -7.83 2.17 5.54
N VAL A 142 -6.65 2.72 5.24
CA VAL A 142 -5.39 2.00 5.44
C VAL A 142 -4.27 2.92 5.88
N TYR A 143 -3.66 2.59 7.01
CA TYR A 143 -2.56 3.33 7.61
C TYR A 143 -1.40 2.38 7.91
N PHE A 144 -0.19 2.83 7.62
CA PHE A 144 1.02 2.09 7.95
C PHE A 144 2.08 2.97 8.60
N LYS A 145 2.66 2.45 9.68
CA LYS A 145 3.87 2.96 10.30
C LYS A 145 4.72 1.78 10.77
N GLY A 146 5.92 1.63 10.25
CA GLY A 146 6.82 0.53 10.60
C GLY A 146 8.06 1.00 11.34
N LYS A 147 8.58 0.16 12.24
CA LYS A 147 9.91 0.35 12.85
C LYS A 147 10.96 -0.31 11.99
N TRP A 148 12.07 0.35 11.69
CA TRP A 148 13.14 -0.28 10.92
C TRP A 148 13.80 -1.42 11.71
N ALA A 149 14.23 -2.49 11.03
CA ALA A 149 15.04 -3.53 11.67
C ALA A 149 16.36 -2.95 12.23
N LYS A 150 16.93 -1.99 11.51
CA LYS A 150 18.04 -1.15 11.95
C LYS A 150 17.67 0.33 11.72
N PRO A 151 17.36 1.08 12.80
CA PRO A 151 16.90 2.47 12.70
C PRO A 151 17.95 3.44 12.17
N PHE A 152 17.48 4.61 11.78
CA PHE A 152 18.34 5.76 11.52
C PHE A 152 18.65 6.46 12.86
N ALA A 153 19.89 6.88 13.06
CA ALA A 153 20.22 7.71 14.22
C ALA A 153 19.67 9.13 13.97
N LYS A 154 18.88 9.66 14.91
CA LYS A 154 18.24 10.99 14.76
C LYS A 154 19.27 12.11 14.61
N GLU A 155 20.44 11.92 15.20
CA GLU A 155 21.60 12.81 15.15
C GLU A 155 22.22 12.88 13.75
N MET A 156 21.97 11.86 12.92
CA MET A 156 22.41 11.79 11.53
C MET A 156 21.38 12.37 10.55
N THR A 157 20.18 12.74 11.04
CA THR A 157 19.21 13.47 10.22
C THR A 157 19.64 14.92 10.09
N THR A 158 19.87 15.37 8.86
CA THR A 158 20.30 16.74 8.57
C THR A 158 19.48 17.33 7.43
N THR A 159 19.35 18.66 7.41
CA THR A 159 18.70 19.36 6.30
C THR A 159 19.56 19.24 5.04
N LYS A 160 18.99 18.73 3.95
CA LYS A 160 19.66 18.61 2.64
C LYS A 160 18.74 18.99 1.49
N PRO A 161 19.29 19.45 0.35
CA PRO A 161 18.50 19.73 -0.82
C PRO A 161 17.91 18.45 -1.43
N PHE A 162 16.66 18.53 -1.86
CA PHE A 162 15.95 17.57 -2.70
C PHE A 162 15.58 18.26 -4.00
N ASN A 163 15.99 17.67 -5.12
CA ASN A 163 15.77 18.19 -6.45
C ASN A 163 14.36 17.78 -6.92
N LEU A 164 13.41 18.72 -6.93
CA LEU A 164 12.06 18.48 -7.45
C LEU A 164 12.07 18.36 -8.99
N ASN A 165 12.98 19.10 -9.63
CA ASN A 165 13.31 19.07 -11.06
C ASN A 165 14.65 19.81 -11.26
N GLU A 166 15.14 19.90 -12.49
CA GLU A 166 16.42 20.58 -12.81
C GLU A 166 16.52 22.05 -12.38
N LYS A 167 15.39 22.72 -12.13
CA LYS A 167 15.32 24.16 -11.81
C LYS A 167 14.87 24.44 -10.39
N THR A 168 14.36 23.45 -9.67
CA THR A 168 13.72 23.64 -8.37
C THR A 168 14.25 22.63 -7.37
N THR A 169 14.81 23.14 -6.28
CA THR A 169 15.21 22.37 -5.11
C THR A 169 14.40 22.80 -3.90
N LYS A 170 14.28 21.89 -2.93
CA LYS A 170 13.65 22.14 -1.64
C LYS A 170 14.49 21.48 -0.55
N ASP A 171 14.66 22.15 0.57
CA ASP A 171 15.32 21.55 1.73
C ASP A 171 14.38 20.55 2.43
N VAL A 172 14.90 19.36 2.72
CA VAL A 172 14.19 18.28 3.40
C VAL A 172 15.03 17.71 4.55
N MET A 173 14.36 17.13 5.55
CA MET A 173 15.03 16.37 6.61
C MET A 173 15.50 15.03 6.05
N MET A 174 16.80 14.93 5.77
CA MET A 174 17.43 13.74 5.17
C MET A 174 18.02 12.86 6.26
N MET A 175 17.43 11.69 6.48
CA MET A 175 17.95 10.65 7.37
C MET A 175 19.16 10.00 6.71
N SER A 176 20.17 9.61 7.50
CA SER A 176 21.37 8.92 6.99
C SER A 176 21.73 7.71 7.84
N LYS A 177 22.12 6.60 7.22
CA LYS A 177 22.73 5.45 7.92
C LYS A 177 23.67 4.68 7.01
N MET A 178 24.64 4.01 7.62
CA MET A 178 25.49 3.03 6.97
C MET A 178 25.02 1.64 7.37
N ASP A 179 24.70 0.78 6.41
CA ASP A 179 24.25 -0.58 6.70
C ASP A 179 24.49 -1.50 5.49
N ARG A 180 24.54 -2.80 5.76
CA ARG A 180 24.62 -3.82 4.71
C ARG A 180 23.22 -4.14 4.22
N MET A 181 22.86 -3.61 3.05
CA MET A 181 21.51 -3.67 2.48
C MET A 181 21.53 -4.31 1.09
N LEU A 182 20.37 -4.82 0.67
CA LEU A 182 20.21 -5.35 -0.67
C LEU A 182 20.07 -4.16 -1.63
N TYR A 183 21.07 -3.95 -2.49
CA TYR A 183 21.20 -2.80 -3.38
C TYR A 183 21.51 -3.25 -4.80
N GLY A 184 21.06 -2.49 -5.79
CA GLY A 184 21.46 -2.69 -7.18
C GLY A 184 21.12 -1.53 -8.09
N GLU A 185 21.67 -1.54 -9.30
CA GLU A 185 21.28 -0.65 -10.38
C GLU A 185 20.58 -1.47 -11.44
N ILE A 186 19.35 -1.11 -11.80
CA ILE A 186 18.52 -1.86 -12.73
C ILE A 186 18.55 -1.15 -14.09
N PRO A 187 19.34 -1.64 -15.07
CA PRO A 187 19.58 -0.90 -16.31
C PRO A 187 18.33 -0.78 -17.19
N SER A 188 17.44 -1.77 -17.17
CA SER A 188 16.20 -1.79 -17.96
C SER A 188 15.25 -0.61 -17.67
N ILE A 189 15.33 -0.08 -16.45
CA ILE A 189 14.55 1.07 -15.97
C ILE A 189 15.43 2.27 -15.57
N ASN A 190 16.74 2.25 -15.87
CA ASN A 190 17.70 3.32 -15.56
C ASN A 190 17.55 3.86 -14.11
N SER A 191 17.49 2.95 -13.14
CA SER A 191 17.15 3.30 -11.75
C SER A 191 18.01 2.54 -10.74
N LYS A 192 18.23 3.14 -9.57
CA LYS A 192 18.81 2.50 -8.39
C LYS A 192 17.72 1.85 -7.56
N PHE A 193 18.05 0.72 -6.96
CA PHE A 193 17.18 -0.06 -6.11
C PHE A 193 17.80 -0.27 -4.74
N ILE A 194 16.99 -0.18 -3.68
CA ILE A 194 17.37 -0.63 -2.36
C ILE A 194 16.19 -1.24 -1.60
N GLU A 195 16.46 -2.31 -0.86
CA GLU A 195 15.53 -2.93 0.08
C GLU A 195 15.94 -2.61 1.52
N ILE A 196 15.00 -2.08 2.29
CA ILE A 196 15.18 -1.66 3.67
C ILE A 196 14.22 -2.46 4.55
N PRO A 197 14.72 -3.37 5.41
CA PRO A 197 13.86 -4.22 6.23
C PRO A 197 13.25 -3.47 7.41
N TYR A 198 11.97 -3.73 7.68
CA TYR A 198 11.33 -3.40 8.96
C TYR A 198 11.64 -4.46 10.03
N GLU A 199 11.42 -4.08 11.28
CA GLU A 199 11.57 -4.92 12.47
C GLU A 199 10.75 -6.19 12.29
N ARG A 200 11.39 -7.33 12.54
CA ARG A 200 10.74 -8.64 12.51
C ARG A 200 10.36 -9.02 13.92
N SER A 201 9.20 -9.64 14.07
CA SER A 201 8.83 -10.27 15.33
C SER A 201 9.32 -11.70 15.39
N GLU A 202 9.82 -12.09 16.56
CA GLU A 202 10.13 -13.48 16.88
C GLU A 202 8.87 -14.36 16.89
N GLU A 203 7.68 -13.78 17.09
CA GLU A 203 6.39 -14.48 17.05
C GLU A 203 5.97 -14.88 15.63
N SER A 204 6.58 -14.31 14.59
CA SER A 204 6.24 -14.58 13.18
C SER A 204 7.48 -14.61 12.30
N PRO A 205 8.41 -15.56 12.52
CA PRO A 205 9.78 -15.50 12.00
C PRO A 205 9.89 -15.58 10.47
N GLY A 206 8.90 -16.17 9.79
CA GLY A 206 8.89 -16.21 8.33
C GLY A 206 8.10 -15.10 7.65
N MET A 207 7.49 -14.19 8.42
CA MET A 207 6.83 -13.00 7.89
C MET A 207 7.78 -11.81 7.94
N ARG A 208 7.92 -11.11 6.83
CA ARG A 208 8.84 -9.99 6.68
C ARG A 208 8.15 -8.86 5.95
N VAL A 209 8.41 -7.64 6.37
CA VAL A 209 7.96 -6.45 5.66
C VAL A 209 9.18 -5.61 5.35
N ASN A 210 9.36 -5.25 4.07
CA ASN A 210 10.47 -4.42 3.66
C ASN A 210 9.97 -3.26 2.79
N MET A 211 10.62 -2.11 2.91
CA MET A 211 10.45 -0.98 2.00
C MET A 211 11.42 -1.13 0.84
N TYR A 212 10.90 -1.00 -0.37
CA TYR A 212 11.62 -1.03 -1.63
C TYR A 212 11.63 0.41 -2.13
N LEU A 213 12.81 0.98 -2.36
CA LEU A 213 12.96 2.29 -3.01
C LEU A 213 13.54 2.11 -4.40
N ILE A 214 12.92 2.75 -5.39
CA ILE A 214 13.40 2.79 -6.77
C ILE A 214 13.61 4.24 -7.15
N VAL A 215 14.86 4.62 -7.34
CA VAL A 215 15.28 6.00 -7.61
C VAL A 215 15.79 6.10 -9.04
N PRO A 216 15.04 6.74 -9.95
CA PRO A 216 15.50 6.98 -11.31
C PRO A 216 16.80 7.80 -11.34
N ASN A 217 17.71 7.45 -12.24
CA ASN A 217 18.92 8.24 -12.45
C ASN A 217 18.59 9.61 -13.10
N GLU A 218 17.57 9.63 -13.97
CA GLU A 218 17.03 10.83 -14.61
C GLU A 218 16.13 11.63 -13.67
N LEU A 219 16.35 12.95 -13.60
CA LEU A 219 15.63 13.82 -12.68
C LEU A 219 14.20 14.17 -13.14
N ASN A 220 14.04 14.66 -14.36
CA ASN A 220 12.76 15.25 -14.82
C ASN A 220 11.74 14.20 -15.25
N ASP A 221 12.10 13.32 -16.19
CA ASP A 221 11.20 12.30 -16.75
C ASP A 221 11.40 10.91 -16.13
N GLY A 222 12.39 10.75 -15.25
CA GLY A 222 12.79 9.44 -14.72
C GLY A 222 11.68 8.72 -13.98
N LEU A 223 10.94 9.40 -13.09
CA LEU A 223 9.86 8.78 -12.33
C LEU A 223 8.70 8.34 -13.23
N ARG A 224 8.31 9.17 -14.20
CA ARG A 224 7.26 8.82 -15.18
C ARG A 224 7.68 7.65 -16.07
N ASN A 225 8.94 7.65 -16.51
CA ASN A 225 9.50 6.56 -17.32
C ASN A 225 9.57 5.25 -16.52
N LEU A 226 9.85 5.33 -15.22
CA LEU A 226 9.82 4.21 -14.29
C LEU A 226 8.39 3.66 -14.14
N GLU A 227 7.40 4.50 -13.85
CA GLU A 227 6.00 4.09 -13.68
C GLU A 227 5.47 3.35 -14.92
N ASN A 228 5.79 3.83 -16.13
CA ASN A 228 5.38 3.19 -17.38
C ASN A 228 6.01 1.80 -17.62
N LYS A 229 7.09 1.46 -16.90
CA LYS A 229 7.84 0.21 -17.05
C LYS A 229 7.70 -0.72 -15.86
N ILE A 230 7.11 -0.26 -14.76
CA ILE A 230 7.15 -0.99 -13.49
C ILE A 230 6.39 -2.31 -13.55
N GLU A 231 5.30 -2.36 -14.31
CA GLU A 231 4.53 -3.60 -14.55
C GLU A 231 5.32 -4.63 -15.35
N SER A 232 6.17 -4.15 -16.28
CA SER A 232 7.04 -5.00 -17.09
C SER A 232 8.36 -5.35 -16.42
N LEU A 233 8.57 -4.90 -15.17
CA LEU A 233 9.80 -5.18 -14.43
C LEU A 233 9.80 -6.65 -14.03
N ASP A 234 10.52 -7.45 -14.80
CA ASP A 234 10.81 -8.82 -14.42
C ASP A 234 11.74 -8.83 -13.20
N LEU A 235 11.16 -9.26 -12.07
CA LEU A 235 11.85 -9.34 -10.79
C LEU A 235 13.03 -10.34 -10.84
N GLU A 236 13.02 -11.33 -11.75
CA GLU A 236 14.13 -12.28 -11.91
C GLU A 236 15.32 -11.64 -12.64
N THR A 237 15.10 -10.84 -13.68
CA THR A 237 16.19 -10.04 -14.28
C THR A 237 16.67 -8.93 -13.36
N ALA A 238 15.79 -8.33 -12.54
CA ALA A 238 16.20 -7.37 -11.51
C ALA A 238 17.09 -8.04 -10.44
N ARG A 239 16.82 -9.30 -10.06
CA ARG A 239 17.63 -10.06 -9.10
C ARG A 239 19.09 -10.21 -9.51
N GLY A 240 19.37 -10.37 -10.81
CA GLY A 240 20.75 -10.46 -11.31
C GLY A 240 21.58 -9.18 -11.11
N HIS A 241 20.92 -8.04 -10.90
CA HIS A 241 21.55 -6.73 -10.74
C HIS A 241 21.60 -6.24 -9.29
N VAL A 242 21.09 -7.05 -8.36
CA VAL A 242 20.87 -6.66 -6.97
C VAL A 242 21.63 -7.63 -6.05
N GLY A 243 22.32 -7.10 -5.05
CA GLY A 243 23.11 -7.90 -4.12
C GLY A 243 23.37 -7.17 -2.80
N MET A 244 23.74 -7.93 -1.77
CA MET A 244 24.11 -7.33 -0.47
C MET A 244 25.38 -6.49 -0.64
N ARG A 245 25.32 -5.23 -0.24
CA ARG A 245 26.42 -4.26 -0.30
C ARG A 245 26.41 -3.41 0.98
N ASP A 246 27.57 -2.90 1.37
CA ASP A 246 27.66 -1.86 2.39
C ASP A 246 27.27 -0.52 1.74
N VAL A 247 26.18 0.08 2.22
CA VAL A 247 25.55 1.25 1.62
C VAL A 247 25.44 2.36 2.65
N MET A 248 25.93 3.55 2.30
CA MET A 248 25.57 4.81 2.95
C MET A 248 24.27 5.31 2.32
N LEU A 249 23.15 5.01 2.97
CA LEU A 249 21.81 5.42 2.52
C LEU A 249 21.47 6.79 3.10
N GLN A 250 21.00 7.68 2.23
CA GLN A 250 20.40 8.96 2.61
C GLN A 250 19.01 9.06 2.00
N MET A 251 17.98 9.14 2.84
CA MET A 251 16.59 9.23 2.38
C MET A 251 15.79 10.25 3.19
N PRO A 252 14.85 10.98 2.56
CA PRO A 252 14.05 11.97 3.25
C PRO A 252 13.09 11.28 4.23
N LYS A 253 12.81 11.95 5.35
CA LYS A 253 11.59 11.69 6.11
C LYS A 253 10.39 12.12 5.28
N PHE A 254 9.32 11.37 5.35
CA PHE A 254 8.08 11.81 4.74
C PHE A 254 6.86 11.19 5.39
N LYS A 255 5.78 11.94 5.34
CA LYS A 255 4.44 11.55 5.73
C LYS A 255 3.51 11.97 4.63
N MET A 256 2.65 11.06 4.19
CA MET A 256 1.72 11.36 3.11
C MET A 256 0.40 10.63 3.31
N GLU A 257 -0.65 11.25 2.79
CA GLU A 257 -1.94 10.61 2.63
C GLU A 257 -2.47 10.84 1.22
N SER A 258 -3.31 9.93 0.75
CA SER A 258 -4.03 10.07 -0.51
C SER A 258 -5.42 9.51 -0.34
N THR A 259 -6.40 10.28 -0.81
CA THR A 259 -7.80 9.87 -0.91
C THR A 259 -8.14 9.72 -2.39
N THR A 260 -8.50 8.51 -2.80
CA THR A 260 -8.64 8.16 -4.22
C THR A 260 -10.03 7.60 -4.48
N ASP A 261 -10.70 8.18 -5.48
CA ASP A 261 -11.86 7.55 -6.12
C ASP A 261 -11.36 6.47 -7.08
N LEU A 262 -11.67 5.22 -6.76
CA LEU A 262 -11.19 4.05 -7.46
C LEU A 262 -12.00 3.78 -8.73
N LYS A 263 -13.20 4.36 -8.86
CA LYS A 263 -14.11 4.06 -9.97
C LYS A 263 -13.46 4.23 -11.35
N PRO A 264 -12.79 5.34 -11.70
CA PRO A 264 -12.20 5.51 -13.02
C PRO A 264 -11.15 4.43 -13.34
N ALA A 265 -10.26 4.14 -12.39
CA ALA A 265 -9.24 3.11 -12.56
C ALA A 265 -9.85 1.70 -12.69
N MET A 266 -10.90 1.40 -11.91
CA MET A 266 -11.60 0.13 -11.98
C MET A 266 -12.32 -0.07 -13.33
N GLU A 267 -12.92 1.00 -13.87
CA GLU A 267 -13.53 1.00 -15.21
C GLU A 267 -12.47 0.75 -16.30
N GLU A 268 -11.30 1.39 -16.22
CA GLU A 268 -10.17 1.15 -17.13
C GLU A 268 -9.65 -0.29 -17.06
N MET A 269 -9.71 -0.92 -15.89
CA MET A 269 -9.38 -2.34 -15.70
C MET A 269 -10.48 -3.29 -16.23
N GLY A 270 -11.60 -2.76 -16.71
CA GLY A 270 -12.70 -3.54 -17.30
C GLY A 270 -13.84 -3.89 -16.34
N MET A 271 -13.83 -3.36 -15.12
CA MET A 271 -14.93 -3.50 -14.16
C MET A 271 -15.96 -2.39 -14.38
N THR A 272 -16.85 -2.57 -15.35
CA THR A 272 -17.77 -1.50 -15.79
C THR A 272 -19.21 -1.74 -15.34
N ASP A 273 -19.70 -2.99 -15.37
CA ASP A 273 -21.10 -3.29 -15.10
C ASP A 273 -21.48 -2.94 -13.66
N MET A 274 -20.57 -3.17 -12.70
CA MET A 274 -20.78 -2.88 -11.26
C MET A 274 -21.10 -1.42 -10.94
N PHE A 275 -20.73 -0.48 -11.81
CA PHE A 275 -20.99 0.96 -11.66
C PHE A 275 -22.21 1.46 -12.46
N SER A 276 -22.88 0.56 -13.19
CA SER A 276 -23.96 0.88 -14.12
C SER A 276 -25.28 0.22 -13.70
N ASP A 277 -26.36 0.48 -14.44
CA ASP A 277 -27.65 -0.18 -14.23
C ASP A 277 -27.66 -1.66 -14.66
N LYS A 278 -26.56 -2.16 -15.24
CA LYS A 278 -26.34 -3.58 -15.51
C LYS A 278 -25.79 -4.35 -14.31
N ALA A 279 -25.46 -3.65 -13.22
CA ALA A 279 -24.89 -4.27 -12.03
C ALA A 279 -25.80 -5.40 -11.52
N ASP A 280 -25.26 -6.60 -11.45
CA ASP A 280 -25.94 -7.74 -10.86
C ASP A 280 -25.36 -8.00 -9.46
N PHE A 281 -26.02 -7.47 -8.44
CA PHE A 281 -25.70 -7.71 -7.03
C PHE A 281 -26.81 -8.50 -6.32
N LYS A 282 -27.50 -9.39 -7.04
CA LYS A 282 -28.56 -10.25 -6.47
C LYS A 282 -28.04 -11.23 -5.42
N GLY A 283 -26.73 -11.43 -5.32
CA GLY A 283 -26.10 -12.17 -4.22
C GLY A 283 -26.18 -11.43 -2.89
N ILE A 284 -26.34 -10.09 -2.91
CA ILE A 284 -26.48 -9.26 -1.70
C ILE A 284 -27.95 -9.18 -1.28
N THR A 285 -28.86 -8.87 -2.21
CA THR A 285 -30.29 -8.70 -1.93
C THR A 285 -31.13 -8.91 -3.19
N ASP A 286 -32.41 -9.28 -3.04
CA ASP A 286 -33.35 -9.37 -4.16
C ASP A 286 -33.91 -8.00 -4.56
N ALA A 287 -34.03 -7.07 -3.60
CA ALA A 287 -34.48 -5.70 -3.82
C ALA A 287 -34.01 -4.76 -2.67
N PRO A 288 -33.76 -3.48 -2.95
CA PRO A 288 -33.71 -2.85 -4.27
C PRO A 288 -32.50 -3.31 -5.10
N PRO A 289 -32.51 -3.15 -6.44
CA PRO A 289 -31.31 -3.32 -7.25
C PRO A 289 -30.17 -2.44 -6.72
N LEU A 290 -28.97 -3.01 -6.63
CA LEU A 290 -27.78 -2.30 -6.17
C LEU A 290 -26.81 -2.09 -7.33
N LYS A 291 -26.14 -0.95 -7.31
CA LYS A 291 -24.92 -0.64 -8.06
C LYS A 291 -23.94 0.11 -7.17
N ILE A 292 -22.66 0.02 -7.48
CA ILE A 292 -21.63 0.77 -6.77
C ILE A 292 -21.66 2.21 -7.28
N GLY A 293 -22.04 3.13 -6.42
CA GLY A 293 -21.99 4.57 -6.73
C GLY A 293 -20.58 5.13 -6.51
N LYS A 294 -19.89 4.61 -5.48
CA LYS A 294 -18.58 5.10 -5.07
C LYS A 294 -17.69 3.97 -4.56
N ALA A 295 -16.41 4.02 -4.91
CA ALA A 295 -15.38 3.15 -4.35
C ALA A 295 -14.20 4.04 -3.90
N MET A 296 -13.95 4.13 -2.60
CA MET A 296 -12.97 5.05 -2.03
C MET A 296 -11.89 4.30 -1.26
N GLN A 297 -10.64 4.71 -1.49
CA GLN A 297 -9.52 4.38 -0.60
C GLN A 297 -8.95 5.66 -0.01
N LYS A 298 -8.69 5.66 1.31
CA LYS A 298 -7.75 6.60 1.93
C LYS A 298 -6.57 5.84 2.51
N ALA A 299 -5.39 6.09 1.94
CA ALA A 299 -4.14 5.47 2.33
C ALA A 299 -3.20 6.51 2.98
N MET A 300 -2.51 6.11 4.04
CA MET A 300 -1.58 6.99 4.76
C MET A 300 -0.34 6.22 5.21
N ILE A 301 0.83 6.85 5.09
CA ILE A 301 2.10 6.31 5.58
C ILE A 301 2.91 7.37 6.33
N ASP A 302 3.65 6.93 7.34
CA ASP A 302 4.57 7.74 8.14
C ASP A 302 5.96 7.08 8.14
N VAL A 303 6.94 7.76 7.53
CA VAL A 303 8.31 7.28 7.36
C VAL A 303 9.26 8.24 8.06
N ASN A 304 9.86 7.77 9.16
CA ASN A 304 10.79 8.52 10.00
C ASN A 304 11.93 7.62 10.50
N GLU A 305 12.73 8.11 11.46
CA GLU A 305 13.92 7.41 11.96
C GLU A 305 13.60 6.18 12.82
N GLU A 306 12.35 6.03 13.28
CA GLU A 306 11.98 5.14 14.38
C GLU A 306 12.38 3.67 14.19
N GLY A 307 12.85 3.10 15.30
CA GLY A 307 13.13 1.68 15.56
C GLY A 307 13.43 1.51 17.05
N SER A 308 14.02 0.39 17.46
CA SER A 308 14.42 0.20 18.87
C SER A 308 15.54 1.18 19.28
N GLU A 309 15.32 1.96 20.34
CA GLU A 309 16.23 3.00 20.84
C GLU A 309 17.63 2.46 21.19
N ALA A 310 17.71 1.22 21.70
CA ALA A 310 18.98 0.55 22.00
C ALA A 310 19.76 0.11 20.74
N ALA A 311 19.06 -0.19 19.65
CA ALA A 311 19.68 -0.61 18.39
C ALA A 311 20.33 0.57 17.64
N ALA A 312 19.79 1.79 17.78
CA ALA A 312 20.32 3.01 17.16
C ALA A 312 21.70 3.41 17.71
N VAL A 313 21.95 3.21 19.00
CA VAL A 313 23.24 3.51 19.64
C VAL A 313 24.29 2.47 19.27
N THR A 314 23.89 1.19 19.15
CA THR A 314 24.82 0.09 18.87
C THR A 314 25.31 0.11 17.41
N SER A 315 24.49 0.58 16.45
CA SER A 315 24.89 0.75 15.04
C SER A 315 25.91 1.87 14.82
N MET A 316 26.01 2.85 15.74
CA MET A 316 27.05 3.89 15.70
C MET A 316 28.45 3.38 16.06
N VAL A 317 28.60 2.20 16.68
CA VAL A 317 29.85 1.78 17.36
C VAL A 317 30.33 0.38 16.96
N ALA A 318 30.14 -0.02 15.70
CA ALA A 318 30.74 -1.25 15.18
C ALA A 318 31.83 -0.94 14.14
N VAL A 319 33.03 -0.59 14.62
CA VAL A 319 34.24 -0.54 13.77
C VAL A 319 35.04 -1.83 14.00
N PRO A 320 35.23 -2.70 12.99
CA PRO A 320 36.04 -3.90 13.15
C PRO A 320 37.50 -3.56 13.46
N MET A 321 38.09 -4.26 14.45
CA MET A 321 39.45 -4.05 14.97
C MET A 321 40.53 -4.87 14.23
N SER A 322 40.20 -5.51 13.11
CA SER A 322 41.13 -6.27 12.28
C SER A 322 41.17 -5.70 10.85
N MET A 323 42.26 -5.92 10.12
CA MET A 323 42.36 -5.58 8.69
C MET A 323 41.99 -6.81 7.84
N PRO A 324 40.78 -6.90 7.24
CA PRO A 324 40.60 -7.63 6.00
C PRO A 324 41.08 -6.74 4.83
N MET A 325 41.18 -7.34 3.63
CA MET A 325 41.41 -6.69 2.33
C MET A 325 40.80 -5.28 2.23
N PRO A 326 41.38 -4.34 1.43
CA PRO A 326 40.85 -3.00 1.30
C PRO A 326 39.34 -3.11 1.04
N PRO A 327 38.50 -2.66 1.99
CA PRO A 327 37.07 -2.79 1.83
C PRO A 327 36.70 -2.05 0.55
N GLU A 328 35.85 -2.65 -0.28
CA GLU A 328 35.22 -1.88 -1.36
C GLU A 328 34.59 -0.64 -0.71
N ASP A 329 34.90 0.55 -1.23
CA ASP A 329 34.33 1.77 -0.69
C ASP A 329 32.80 1.65 -0.67
N PRO A 330 32.15 2.04 0.44
CA PRO A 330 30.72 1.86 0.58
C PRO A 330 29.98 2.63 -0.52
N VAL A 331 28.96 1.98 -1.08
CA VAL A 331 28.14 2.62 -2.11
C VAL A 331 27.32 3.73 -1.46
N ILE A 332 27.33 4.93 -2.04
CA ILE A 332 26.50 6.04 -1.56
C ILE A 332 25.21 6.07 -2.38
N MET A 333 24.08 5.87 -1.71
CA MET A 333 22.75 6.03 -2.30
C MET A 333 22.03 7.21 -1.65
N THR A 334 21.90 8.29 -2.39
CA THR A 334 21.15 9.48 -1.97
C THR A 334 19.82 9.54 -2.72
N VAL A 335 18.72 9.59 -1.96
CA VAL A 335 17.36 9.73 -2.47
C VAL A 335 16.97 11.22 -2.46
N ASP A 336 17.60 11.99 -3.35
CA ASP A 336 17.49 13.46 -3.45
C ASP A 336 16.65 13.94 -4.64
N ARG A 337 15.76 13.09 -5.18
CA ARG A 337 14.94 13.34 -6.37
C ARG A 337 13.69 12.45 -6.36
N PRO A 338 12.66 12.76 -7.17
CA PRO A 338 11.43 11.98 -7.21
C PRO A 338 11.68 10.47 -7.37
N PHE A 339 11.01 9.67 -6.56
CA PHE A 339 11.25 8.23 -6.47
C PHE A 339 9.94 7.46 -6.29
N TYR A 340 9.97 6.19 -6.66
CA TYR A 340 8.90 5.23 -6.38
C TYR A 340 9.25 4.42 -5.13
N PHE A 341 8.24 4.05 -4.35
CA PHE A 341 8.39 3.12 -3.26
C PHE A 341 7.31 2.04 -3.28
N ALA A 342 7.63 0.88 -2.70
CA ALA A 342 6.67 -0.14 -2.35
C ALA A 342 6.98 -0.72 -0.97
N ILE A 343 5.95 -1.06 -0.20
CA ILE A 343 6.08 -1.82 1.04
C ILE A 343 5.53 -3.21 0.76
N ILE A 344 6.40 -4.21 0.83
CA ILE A 344 6.07 -5.58 0.44
C ILE A 344 6.16 -6.48 1.66
N MET A 345 5.07 -7.20 1.91
CA MET A 345 5.03 -8.32 2.84
C MET A 345 5.49 -9.58 2.11
N VAL A 346 6.40 -10.32 2.73
CA VAL A 346 6.92 -11.59 2.25
C VAL A 346 6.68 -12.65 3.32
N ASN A 347 6.04 -13.76 2.97
CA ASN A 347 5.82 -14.90 3.85
C ASN A 347 6.51 -16.14 3.28
N ASP A 348 7.50 -16.64 4.01
CA ASP A 348 8.36 -17.76 3.62
C ASP A 348 7.91 -19.13 4.13
N GLN A 349 6.89 -19.21 5.00
CA GLN A 349 6.48 -20.48 5.63
C GLN A 349 5.24 -21.11 5.01
N LEU A 350 4.82 -20.69 3.82
CA LEU A 350 3.66 -21.30 3.18
C LEU A 350 4.06 -22.64 2.56
N GLU A 351 3.22 -23.66 2.72
CA GLU A 351 3.42 -25.02 2.18
C GLU A 351 3.46 -25.08 0.63
N GLY A 352 3.47 -23.94 -0.06
CA GLY A 352 3.61 -23.80 -1.51
C GLY A 352 4.70 -22.81 -1.97
N GLY A 353 5.55 -22.33 -1.06
CA GLY A 353 6.67 -21.42 -1.39
C GLY A 353 6.56 -20.06 -0.71
N VAL A 354 7.09 -19.02 -1.36
CA VAL A 354 7.13 -17.65 -0.84
C VAL A 354 5.93 -16.86 -1.37
N SER A 355 5.07 -16.35 -0.48
CA SER A 355 4.06 -15.36 -0.88
C SER A 355 4.62 -13.96 -0.76
N LYS A 356 4.30 -13.10 -1.73
CA LYS A 356 4.61 -11.68 -1.73
C LYS A 356 3.33 -10.89 -1.94
N SER A 357 3.10 -9.90 -1.09
CA SER A 357 1.94 -9.01 -1.16
C SER A 357 2.38 -7.56 -1.07
N VAL A 358 1.94 -6.73 -2.01
CA VAL A 358 2.20 -5.28 -1.98
C VAL A 358 1.21 -4.63 -1.02
N LEU A 359 1.69 -4.27 0.17
CA LEU A 359 0.88 -3.59 1.18
C LEU A 359 0.62 -2.14 0.76
N PHE A 360 1.66 -1.45 0.31
CA PHE A 360 1.58 -0.07 -0.16
C PHE A 360 2.49 0.12 -1.37
N SER A 361 2.11 1.06 -2.22
CA SER A 361 2.96 1.56 -3.30
C SER A 361 2.64 3.01 -3.58
N GLY A 362 3.61 3.73 -4.14
CA GLY A 362 3.41 5.13 -4.43
C GLY A 362 4.64 5.82 -4.98
N ARG A 363 4.49 7.12 -5.19
CA ARG A 363 5.56 8.01 -5.61
C ARG A 363 5.70 9.17 -4.64
N ILE A 364 6.94 9.57 -4.42
CA ILE A 364 7.29 10.81 -3.74
C ILE A 364 7.89 11.72 -4.79
N ALA A 365 7.21 12.83 -5.07
CA ALA A 365 7.69 13.88 -5.94
C ALA A 365 8.16 15.12 -5.16
N ASN A 366 7.57 15.35 -3.98
CA ASN A 366 7.92 16.43 -3.07
C ASN A 366 7.80 15.94 -1.61
N PRO A 367 8.88 15.51 -0.95
CA PRO A 367 8.81 15.04 0.44
C PRO A 367 8.30 16.13 1.39
N GLU A 368 7.37 15.75 2.25
CA GLU A 368 6.78 16.56 3.32
C GLU A 368 6.69 15.70 4.57
N TYR A 369 6.95 16.26 5.75
CA TYR A 369 6.91 15.54 7.02
C TYR A 369 6.21 16.36 8.08
#